data_AF-A0A368GEC1-F1
#
_entry.id   AF-A0A368GEC1-F1
#
_cell.length_a   1.000
_cell.length_b   1.000
_cell.length_c   1.000
_cell.angle_alpha   90.00
_cell.angle_beta   90.00
_cell.angle_gamma   90.00
#
_symmetry.space_group_name_H-M   'P 1'
#
loop_
_entity.id
_entity.type
_entity.pdbx_description
1 polymer ?
#
loop_
_entity_poly.entity_id
_entity_poly.type
_entity_poly.pdbx_seq_one_letter_code
_entity_poly.pdbx_strand_id
1 'polypeptide(L)'
;MAHLEIFNLQMRVVILLLLISSCYGLLWFNQMQSVGVKGKLVCNGMPAGGVKVKLYEKEIFLDRKLDQGKTDANGEFKLWGSAREISNIDPQLNIYHKCNYRGPCYKKLPIGIPSKYILKGNKVDLYKYFDIGTVELSMKIKGQTIDCIN
;
A
#
# COMPACT_ATOMS: atom_id res chain seq x y z
N MET A 1 14.22 54.99 29.71
CA MET A 1 13.65 54.85 28.35
C MET A 1 14.28 53.67 27.60
N ALA A 2 15.61 53.61 27.46
CA ALA A 2 16.32 52.48 26.80
C ALA A 2 16.08 51.08 27.41
N HIS A 3 15.87 50.99 28.72
CA HIS A 3 15.60 49.71 29.39
C HIS A 3 14.27 49.06 28.96
N LEU A 4 13.27 49.88 28.60
CA LEU A 4 11.95 49.42 28.15
C LEU A 4 11.98 49.00 26.68
N GLU A 5 12.78 49.69 25.85
CA GLU A 5 13.07 49.33 24.46
C GLU A 5 13.76 47.96 24.36
N ILE A 6 14.78 47.73 25.19
CA ILE A 6 15.52 46.45 25.24
C ILE A 6 14.61 45.31 25.68
N PHE A 7 13.75 45.53 26.69
CA PHE A 7 12.81 44.51 27.17
C PHE A 7 11.77 44.14 26.11
N ASN A 8 11.25 45.13 25.38
CA ASN A 8 10.35 44.91 24.24
C ASN A 8 11.03 44.17 23.09
N LEU A 9 12.30 44.48 22.80
CA LEU A 9 13.07 43.79 21.77
C LEU A 9 13.31 42.32 22.14
N GLN A 10 13.67 42.02 23.38
CA GLN A 10 13.84 40.64 23.86
C GLN A 10 12.54 39.84 23.80
N MET A 11 11.42 40.42 24.24
CA MET A 11 10.10 39.79 24.15
C MET A 11 9.71 39.45 22.71
N ARG A 12 9.96 40.36 21.75
CA ARG A 12 9.68 40.11 20.32
C ARG A 12 10.53 38.98 19.76
N VAL A 13 11.81 38.90 20.14
CA VAL A 13 12.72 37.82 19.72
C VAL A 13 12.26 36.47 20.27
N VAL A 14 11.85 36.41 21.55
CA VAL A 14 11.32 35.17 22.16
C VAL A 14 10.03 34.72 21.46
N ILE A 15 9.11 35.64 21.15
CA ILE A 15 7.88 35.32 20.42
C ILE A 15 8.20 34.79 19.01
N LEU A 16 9.13 35.41 18.29
CA LEU A 16 9.57 34.95 16.96
C LEU A 16 10.19 33.54 17.01
N LEU A 17 11.02 33.24 18.01
CA LEU A 17 11.62 31.91 18.19
C LEU A 17 10.58 30.83 18.49
N LEU A 18 9.55 31.14 19.30
CA LEU A 18 8.44 30.22 19.59
C LEU A 18 7.56 29.96 18.36
N LEU A 19 7.32 30.96 17.51
CA LEU A 19 6.55 30.82 16.27
C LEU A 19 7.32 30.06 15.18
N ILE A 20 8.64 30.16 15.15
CA ILE A 20 9.49 29.38 14.24
C ILE A 20 9.48 27.90 14.67
N SER A 21 9.48 27.62 15.98
CA SER A 21 9.40 26.24 16.52
C SER A 21 8.08 25.54 16.18
N SER A 22 6.95 26.25 16.12
CA SER A 22 5.64 25.66 15.79
C SER A 22 5.49 25.32 14.30
N CYS A 23 6.23 26.00 13.41
CA CYS A 23 6.27 25.67 11.98
C CYS A 23 6.93 24.32 11.67
N TYR A 24 7.88 23.86 12.50
CA TYR A 24 8.51 22.54 12.32
C TYR A 24 7.57 21.38 12.68
N GLY A 25 6.55 21.62 13.51
CA GLY A 25 5.51 20.64 13.83
C GLY A 25 4.56 20.35 12.67
N LEU A 26 4.50 21.22 11.66
CA LEU A 26 3.67 21.03 10.47
C LEU A 26 4.30 20.07 9.45
N LEU A 27 5.56 19.66 9.62
CA LEU A 27 6.29 18.77 8.70
C LEU A 27 5.85 17.29 8.76
N TRP A 28 4.91 16.92 9.64
CA TRP A 28 4.20 15.63 9.59
C TRP A 28 3.14 15.63 8.48
N PHE A 29 3.50 16.13 7.30
CA PHE A 29 2.59 16.25 6.17
C PHE A 29 2.20 14.87 5.72
N ASN A 30 0.93 14.54 5.90
CA ASN A 30 0.22 13.41 5.30
C ASN A 30 0.68 13.22 3.83
N GLN A 31 1.63 12.32 3.57
CA GLN A 31 2.35 12.24 2.29
C GLN A 31 1.58 11.34 1.33
N MET A 32 1.44 11.82 0.09
CA MET A 32 0.93 10.97 -0.97
C MET A 32 1.99 9.96 -1.36
N GLN A 33 1.62 8.69 -1.36
CA GLN A 33 2.46 7.56 -1.68
C GLN A 33 1.74 6.63 -2.65
N SER A 34 2.50 5.89 -3.45
CA SER A 34 1.96 4.98 -4.44
C SER A 34 2.75 3.68 -4.50
N VAL A 35 2.09 2.63 -4.96
CA VAL A 35 2.67 1.29 -5.09
C VAL A 35 2.01 0.58 -6.26
N GLY A 36 2.81 -0.20 -6.99
CA GLY A 36 2.35 -1.06 -8.07
C GLY A 36 2.83 -2.48 -7.88
N VAL A 37 1.98 -3.43 -8.25
CA VAL A 37 2.28 -4.87 -8.20
C VAL A 37 1.84 -5.54 -9.50
N LYS A 38 2.65 -6.50 -9.97
CA LYS A 38 2.34 -7.32 -11.13
C LYS A 38 2.81 -8.75 -10.92
N GLY A 39 2.30 -9.67 -11.72
CA GLY A 39 2.77 -11.05 -11.75
C GLY A 39 1.89 -11.94 -12.61
N LYS A 40 2.14 -13.26 -12.51
CA LYS A 40 1.42 -14.30 -13.22
C LYS A 40 0.93 -15.37 -12.26
N LEU A 41 -0.31 -15.80 -12.41
CA LEU A 41 -0.91 -16.87 -11.62
C LEU A 41 -1.07 -18.11 -12.47
N VAL A 42 -0.68 -19.26 -11.92
CA VAL A 42 -0.87 -20.57 -12.54
C VAL A 42 -1.55 -21.53 -11.58
N CYS A 43 -2.24 -22.53 -12.12
CA CYS A 43 -2.91 -23.58 -11.37
C CYS A 43 -2.60 -24.92 -12.04
N ASN A 44 -1.84 -25.78 -11.34
CA ASN A 44 -1.32 -27.03 -11.88
C ASN A 44 -0.51 -26.82 -13.17
N GLY A 45 0.35 -25.80 -13.19
CA GLY A 45 1.19 -25.46 -14.34
C GLY A 45 0.49 -24.71 -15.49
N MET A 46 -0.84 -24.57 -15.46
CA MET A 46 -1.58 -23.85 -16.49
C MET A 46 -1.89 -22.40 -16.09
N PRO A 47 -1.90 -21.43 -17.02
CA PRO A 47 -2.37 -20.06 -16.77
C PRO A 47 -3.73 -20.01 -16.06
N ALA A 48 -3.80 -19.31 -14.93
CA ALA A 48 -5.03 -19.17 -14.15
C ALA A 48 -5.72 -17.84 -14.48
N GLY A 49 -6.56 -17.84 -15.52
CA GLY A 49 -7.31 -16.66 -15.94
C GLY A 49 -8.56 -16.39 -15.11
N GLY A 50 -8.97 -15.12 -15.04
CA GLY A 50 -10.17 -14.67 -14.32
C GLY A 50 -10.06 -14.70 -12.79
N VAL A 51 -8.87 -14.94 -12.24
CA VAL A 51 -8.61 -14.96 -10.79
C VAL A 51 -8.68 -13.54 -10.25
N LYS A 52 -9.49 -13.33 -9.20
CA LYS A 52 -9.66 -12.00 -8.58
C LYS A 52 -8.42 -11.65 -7.77
N VAL A 53 -7.88 -10.46 -8.00
CA VAL A 53 -6.75 -9.89 -7.26
C VAL A 53 -7.12 -8.51 -6.72
N LYS A 54 -6.69 -8.19 -5.51
CA LYS A 54 -6.96 -6.91 -4.88
C LYS A 54 -5.73 -6.37 -4.17
N LEU A 55 -5.46 -5.10 -4.38
CA LEU A 55 -4.41 -4.36 -3.71
C LEU A 55 -5.03 -3.55 -2.56
N TYR A 56 -4.50 -3.74 -1.36
CA TYR A 56 -4.96 -3.10 -0.13
C TYR A 56 -3.83 -2.33 0.53
N GLU A 57 -4.21 -1.29 1.26
CA GLU A 57 -3.44 -0.71 2.34
C GLU A 57 -3.93 -1.32 3.66
N LYS A 58 -3.03 -1.88 4.46
CA LYS A 58 -3.40 -2.41 5.76
C LYS A 58 -3.58 -1.31 6.78
N GLU A 59 -4.66 -1.42 7.53
CA GLU A 59 -5.01 -0.47 8.57
C GLU A 59 -5.26 -1.21 9.88
N ILE A 60 -5.24 -0.50 11.01
CA ILE A 60 -5.51 -1.10 12.32
C ILE A 60 -6.95 -1.65 12.38
N PHE A 61 -7.90 -0.96 11.75
CA PHE A 61 -9.33 -1.29 11.84
C PHE A 61 -9.87 -1.95 10.58
N LEU A 62 -9.69 -1.33 9.42
CA LEU A 62 -10.27 -1.81 8.16
C LEU A 62 -9.34 -1.51 6.99
N ASP A 63 -8.80 -2.57 6.39
CA ASP A 63 -7.95 -2.48 5.19
C ASP A 63 -8.62 -1.63 4.11
N ARG A 64 -7.91 -0.61 3.63
CA ARG A 64 -8.40 0.27 2.57
C ARG A 64 -8.03 -0.31 1.21
N LYS A 65 -9.03 -0.58 0.37
CA LYS A 65 -8.80 -1.06 -1.00
C LYS A 65 -8.20 0.05 -1.85
N LEU A 66 -7.03 -0.20 -2.44
CA LEU A 66 -6.36 0.70 -3.37
C LEU A 66 -6.78 0.43 -4.81
N ASP A 67 -6.82 -0.85 -5.21
CA ASP A 67 -7.19 -1.27 -6.57
C ASP A 67 -7.67 -2.73 -6.59
N GLN A 68 -8.33 -3.14 -7.68
CA GLN A 68 -8.74 -4.52 -7.90
C GLN A 68 -8.81 -4.86 -9.39
N GLY A 69 -8.60 -6.15 -9.69
CA GLY A 69 -8.72 -6.65 -11.05
C GLY A 69 -8.92 -8.16 -11.10
N LYS A 70 -8.81 -8.69 -12.31
CA LYS A 70 -8.75 -10.12 -12.56
C LYS A 70 -7.54 -10.40 -13.45
N THR A 71 -6.96 -11.60 -13.29
CA THR A 71 -5.97 -12.07 -14.25
C THR A 71 -6.57 -12.23 -15.64
N ASP A 72 -5.77 -11.97 -16.67
CA ASP A 72 -6.14 -12.18 -18.06
C ASP A 72 -6.08 -13.67 -18.46
N ALA A 73 -6.26 -13.97 -19.75
CA ALA A 73 -6.21 -15.34 -20.26
C ALA A 73 -4.83 -16.02 -20.08
N ASN A 74 -3.76 -15.24 -19.98
CA ASN A 74 -2.40 -15.72 -19.71
C ASN A 74 -2.10 -15.83 -18.22
N GLY A 75 -3.07 -15.53 -17.35
CA GLY A 75 -2.90 -15.52 -15.90
C GLY A 75 -2.17 -14.29 -15.38
N GLU A 76 -1.93 -13.28 -16.21
CA GLU A 76 -1.17 -12.10 -15.87
C GLU A 76 -2.08 -11.02 -15.25
N PHE A 77 -1.52 -10.23 -14.32
CA PHE A 77 -2.19 -9.08 -13.74
C PHE A 77 -1.21 -7.95 -13.45
N LYS A 78 -1.75 -6.74 -13.36
CA LYS A 78 -1.03 -5.53 -12.96
C LYS A 78 -2.00 -4.59 -12.26
N LEU A 79 -1.72 -4.26 -11.01
CA LEU A 79 -2.51 -3.34 -10.19
C LEU A 79 -1.61 -2.22 -9.68
N TRP A 80 -2.19 -1.04 -9.44
CA TRP A 80 -1.50 0.04 -8.77
C TRP A 80 -2.49 0.91 -8.02
N GLY A 81 -2.01 1.58 -6.98
CA GLY A 81 -2.84 2.54 -6.28
C GLY A 81 -2.01 3.50 -5.45
N SER A 82 -2.71 4.40 -4.79
CA SER A 82 -2.09 5.44 -3.99
C SER A 82 -2.91 5.79 -2.76
N ALA A 83 -2.21 6.36 -1.79
CA ALA A 83 -2.61 6.46 -0.41
C ALA A 83 -1.96 7.70 0.19
N ARG A 84 -2.65 8.38 1.09
CA ARG A 84 -2.07 9.51 1.82
C ARG A 84 -1.91 9.10 3.26
N GLU A 85 -0.66 8.92 3.69
CA GLU A 85 -0.32 8.45 5.03
C GLU A 85 0.77 9.32 5.66
N ILE A 86 0.74 9.39 7.00
CA ILE A 86 1.79 10.08 7.77
C ILE A 86 3.09 9.24 7.76
N SER A 87 2.96 7.91 7.91
CA SER A 87 4.04 6.95 7.78
C SER A 87 4.07 6.33 6.38
N ASN A 88 4.96 5.37 6.15
CA ASN A 88 4.85 4.54 4.95
C ASN A 88 3.52 3.78 4.95
N ILE A 89 2.98 3.60 3.76
CA ILE A 89 1.87 2.69 3.51
C ILE A 89 2.32 1.23 3.79
N ASP A 90 1.43 0.34 4.22
CA ASP A 90 1.59 -1.11 4.40
C ASP A 90 0.81 -1.90 3.33
N PRO A 91 1.33 -1.95 2.09
CA PRO A 91 0.62 -2.51 0.96
C PRO A 91 0.59 -4.05 0.95
N GLN A 92 -0.58 -4.61 0.66
CA GLN A 92 -0.81 -6.05 0.56
C GLN A 92 -1.62 -6.40 -0.70
N LEU A 93 -1.13 -7.38 -1.46
CA LEU A 93 -1.89 -8.05 -2.51
C LEU A 93 -2.65 -9.25 -1.93
N ASN A 94 -3.95 -9.33 -2.19
CA ASN A 94 -4.78 -10.49 -1.89
C ASN A 94 -5.21 -11.18 -3.19
N ILE A 95 -4.89 -12.47 -3.32
CA ILE A 95 -5.28 -13.33 -4.45
C ILE A 95 -6.42 -14.24 -4.01
N TYR A 96 -7.53 -14.22 -4.74
CA TYR A 96 -8.74 -14.99 -4.43
C TYR A 96 -9.00 -16.04 -5.51
N HIS A 97 -8.84 -17.32 -5.17
CA HIS A 97 -8.88 -18.39 -6.16
C HIS A 97 -9.65 -19.63 -5.69
N LYS A 98 -10.03 -20.46 -6.66
CA LYS A 98 -10.67 -21.78 -6.44
C LYS A 98 -9.82 -22.94 -6.98
N CYS A 99 -8.53 -22.70 -7.28
CA CYS A 99 -7.61 -23.77 -7.71
C CYS A 99 -7.62 -24.92 -6.69
N ASN A 100 -7.92 -26.14 -7.18
CA ASN A 100 -8.10 -27.36 -6.39
C ASN A 100 -8.99 -27.14 -5.14
N TYR A 101 -10.08 -26.37 -5.29
CA TYR A 101 -11.00 -26.04 -4.20
C TYR A 101 -12.44 -25.88 -4.70
N ARG A 102 -13.36 -26.67 -4.14
CA ARG A 102 -14.78 -26.71 -4.54
C ARG A 102 -15.73 -26.06 -3.53
N GLY A 103 -15.20 -25.38 -2.52
CA GLY A 103 -16.02 -24.72 -1.50
C GLY A 103 -16.83 -23.54 -2.06
N PRO A 104 -17.85 -23.07 -1.30
CA PRO A 104 -18.69 -21.96 -1.72
C PRO A 104 -17.89 -20.65 -1.87
N CYS A 105 -16.93 -20.43 -0.97
CA CYS A 105 -16.08 -19.24 -0.89
C CYS A 105 -14.76 -19.38 -1.67
N TYR A 106 -13.79 -18.50 -1.43
CA TYR A 106 -12.51 -18.49 -2.12
C TYR A 106 -11.35 -18.75 -1.16
N LYS A 107 -10.29 -19.42 -1.64
CA LYS A 107 -8.99 -19.38 -0.96
C LYS A 107 -8.40 -17.98 -1.15
N LYS A 108 -8.01 -17.33 -0.06
CA LYS A 108 -7.34 -16.02 -0.03
C LYS A 108 -5.86 -16.23 0.29
N LEU A 109 -4.99 -15.76 -0.60
CA LEU A 109 -3.54 -15.72 -0.38
C LEU A 109 -3.09 -14.26 -0.26
N PRO A 110 -2.68 -13.82 0.96
CA PRO A 110 -2.08 -12.51 1.15
C PRO A 110 -0.58 -12.53 0.81
N ILE A 111 -0.11 -11.49 0.11
CA ILE A 111 1.30 -11.24 -0.21
C ILE A 111 1.61 -9.78 0.15
N GLY A 112 2.49 -9.58 1.13
CA GLY A 112 2.98 -8.24 1.48
C GLY A 112 3.90 -7.69 0.39
N ILE A 113 3.76 -6.40 0.08
CA ILE A 113 4.60 -5.72 -0.89
C ILE A 113 5.73 -4.99 -0.13
N PRO A 114 7.02 -5.28 -0.40
CA PRO A 114 8.11 -4.68 0.35
C PRO A 114 8.13 -3.15 0.24
N SER A 115 8.39 -2.47 1.36
CA SER A 115 8.37 -1.00 1.45
C SER A 115 9.31 -0.29 0.46
N LYS A 116 10.38 -0.96 -0.01
CA LYS A 116 11.28 -0.43 -1.05
C LYS A 116 10.59 -0.18 -2.40
N TYR A 117 9.40 -0.72 -2.63
CA TYR A 117 8.58 -0.48 -3.82
C TYR A 117 7.55 0.63 -3.62
N ILE A 118 7.49 1.23 -2.44
CA ILE A 118 6.66 2.41 -2.18
C ILE A 118 7.36 3.64 -2.77
N LEU A 119 6.61 4.41 -3.54
CA LEU A 119 7.07 5.62 -4.20
C LEU A 119 6.37 6.83 -3.62
N LYS A 120 7.06 7.97 -3.58
CA LYS A 120 6.44 9.25 -3.24
C LYS A 120 5.59 9.74 -4.41
N GLY A 121 4.44 10.33 -4.11
CA GLY A 121 3.50 10.86 -5.09
C GLY A 121 2.36 9.89 -5.43
N ASN A 122 1.57 10.26 -6.44
CA ASN A 122 0.34 9.57 -6.83
C ASN A 122 0.47 8.75 -8.12
N LYS A 123 1.69 8.45 -8.56
CA LYS A 123 1.96 7.73 -9.81
C LYS A 123 3.07 6.71 -9.62
N VAL A 124 2.88 5.55 -10.25
CA VAL A 124 3.89 4.49 -10.29
C VAL A 124 4.58 4.50 -11.64
N ASP A 125 5.90 4.68 -11.65
CA ASP A 125 6.70 4.51 -12.85
C ASP A 125 6.62 3.07 -13.36
N LEU A 126 6.57 2.87 -14.68
CA LEU A 126 6.39 1.55 -15.31
C LEU A 126 7.42 0.50 -14.85
N TYR A 127 8.63 0.94 -14.47
CA TYR A 127 9.75 0.08 -14.06
C TYR A 127 9.84 -0.16 -12.54
N LYS A 128 8.92 0.40 -11.76
CA LYS A 128 8.94 0.33 -10.28
C LYS A 128 7.89 -0.60 -9.67
N TYR A 129 7.19 -1.36 -10.51
CA TYR A 129 6.25 -2.37 -10.04
C TYR A 129 6.99 -3.48 -9.30
N PHE A 130 6.47 -3.87 -8.14
CA PHE A 130 6.87 -5.12 -7.49
C PHE A 130 6.37 -6.29 -8.33
N ASP A 131 7.31 -7.06 -8.89
CA ASP A 131 7.00 -8.27 -9.63
C ASP A 131 7.04 -9.47 -8.67
N ILE A 132 5.89 -10.11 -8.45
CA ILE A 132 5.81 -11.32 -7.62
C ILE A 132 6.24 -12.59 -8.38
N GLY A 133 6.57 -12.46 -9.67
CA GLY A 133 6.88 -13.57 -10.54
C GLY A 133 5.65 -14.43 -10.87
N THR A 134 5.88 -15.73 -11.02
CA THR A 134 4.81 -16.72 -11.24
C THR A 134 4.45 -17.41 -9.92
N VAL A 135 3.18 -17.38 -9.56
CA VAL A 135 2.64 -18.02 -8.34
C VAL A 135 1.80 -19.24 -8.72
N GLU A 136 2.19 -20.40 -8.20
CA GLU A 136 1.46 -21.66 -8.35
C GLU A 136 0.41 -21.82 -7.25
N LEU A 137 -0.87 -21.80 -7.64
CA LEU A 137 -2.04 -21.78 -6.76
C LEU A 137 -2.53 -23.16 -6.33
N SER A 138 -1.99 -24.25 -6.89
CA SER A 138 -2.40 -25.63 -6.55
C SER A 138 -1.90 -26.09 -5.19
N MET A 139 -0.79 -25.52 -4.71
CA MET A 139 -0.16 -25.90 -3.45
C MET A 139 -0.82 -25.22 -2.24
N LYS A 140 -0.73 -25.86 -1.07
CA LYS A 140 -1.12 -25.23 0.19
C LYS A 140 -0.02 -24.25 0.60
N ILE A 141 -0.31 -22.96 0.51
CA ILE A 141 0.65 -21.89 0.82
C ILE A 141 0.44 -21.45 2.28
N LYS A 142 1.53 -21.23 3.02
CA LYS A 142 1.47 -20.74 4.40
C LYS A 142 0.81 -19.36 4.43
N GLY A 143 -0.12 -19.14 5.36
CA GLY A 143 -0.86 -17.87 5.50
C GLY A 143 -2.12 -17.77 4.63
N GLN A 144 -2.43 -18.79 3.84
CA GLN A 144 -3.67 -18.87 3.07
C GLN A 144 -4.87 -19.10 3.99
N THR A 145 -5.97 -18.38 3.73
CA THR A 145 -7.24 -18.50 4.47
C THR A 145 -8.41 -18.75 3.53
N ILE A 146 -9.62 -18.93 4.06
CA ILE A 146 -10.87 -18.94 3.27
C ILE A 146 -11.59 -17.62 3.50
N ASP A 147 -12.01 -16.97 2.41
CA ASP A 147 -12.71 -15.68 2.44
C ASP A 147 -13.99 -15.74 1.60
N CYS A 148 -15.11 -15.42 2.24
CA CYS A 148 -16.46 -15.40 1.68
C CYS A 148 -16.97 -13.98 1.38
N ILE A 149 -16.23 -12.94 1.78
CA ILE A 149 -16.63 -11.52 1.73
C ILE A 149 -15.61 -10.76 0.86
N ASN A 150 -15.49 -11.14 -0.41
CA ASN A 150 -14.51 -10.58 -1.35
C ASN A 150 -15.13 -10.02 -2.63
#